data_AF-A0A7C6X440-F1
#
_entry.id   AF-A0A7C6X440-F1
#
_cell.length_a   1.000
_cell.length_b   1.000
_cell.length_c   1.000
_cell.angle_alpha   90.00
_cell.angle_beta   90.00
_cell.angle_gamma   90.00
#
_symmetry.space_group_name_H-M   'P 1'
#
loop_
_entity.id
_entity.type
_entity.pdbx_description
1 polymer ?
#
loop_
_entity_poly.entity_id
_entity_poly.type
_entity_poly.pdbx_seq_one_letter_code
_entity_poly.pdbx_strand_id
1 'polypeptide(L)'
;MWIVPALVGFAVFLWLGYAWMRTLVRNYRHTLESLAILGLVAVGSLYSGWRTASSVAPEWSFGLKAAIALTVALALFSLFSYMVVVLWKAFLTRRFDEAVSALEDEEESILRQLESMRWQAYRRAQDVSEAVSQPEPPRPDPGDQLKRAVEAWEQGGGAARIRSLKVLEWRDETGDKTPGELRDDIASIEREISEEADESKRDQLKARLAVYKLALIEKEPPGREERARPERKPPAKADEGALRQRLQEIHRELQSAKFAKSQYLRSQVKLGWRSDK
;
A
#
# COMPACT_ATOMS: atom_id res chain seq x y z
N MET A 1 -63.81 -30.41 -31.52
CA MET A 1 -63.69 -29.85 -30.16
C MET A 1 -62.45 -28.95 -30.02
N TRP A 2 -62.29 -27.95 -30.89
CA TRP A 2 -61.09 -27.07 -30.90
C TRP A 2 -61.33 -25.71 -30.22
N ILE A 3 -62.58 -25.36 -29.95
CA ILE A 3 -62.97 -24.05 -29.42
C ILE A 3 -62.54 -23.88 -27.96
N VAL A 4 -62.67 -24.92 -27.14
CA VAL A 4 -62.28 -24.90 -25.72
C VAL A 4 -60.78 -24.68 -25.53
N PRO A 5 -59.87 -25.46 -26.16
CA PRO A 5 -58.43 -25.20 -26.01
C PRO A 5 -58.00 -23.85 -26.61
N ALA A 6 -58.66 -23.37 -27.67
CA ALA A 6 -58.39 -22.04 -28.22
C ALA A 6 -58.79 -20.90 -27.26
N LEU A 7 -59.95 -21.00 -26.60
CA LEU A 7 -60.39 -20.04 -25.58
C LEU A 7 -59.48 -20.05 -24.35
N VAL A 8 -59.09 -21.24 -23.88
CA VAL A 8 -58.14 -21.37 -22.75
C VAL A 8 -56.78 -20.77 -23.12
N GLY A 9 -56.25 -21.07 -24.30
CA GLY A 9 -55.00 -20.48 -24.78
C GLY A 9 -55.07 -18.96 -24.88
N PHE A 10 -56.17 -18.41 -25.38
CA PHE A 10 -56.39 -16.97 -25.45
C PHE A 10 -56.47 -16.30 -24.07
N ALA A 11 -57.16 -16.93 -23.11
CA ALA A 11 -57.26 -16.43 -21.74
C ALA A 11 -55.89 -16.43 -21.04
N VAL A 12 -55.08 -17.49 -21.21
CA VAL A 12 -53.72 -17.57 -20.68
C VAL A 12 -52.84 -16.49 -21.31
N PHE A 13 -52.96 -16.27 -22.62
CA PHE A 13 -52.20 -15.25 -23.33
C PHE A 13 -52.52 -13.83 -22.83
N LEU A 14 -53.81 -13.50 -22.68
CA LEU A 14 -54.25 -12.23 -22.11
C LEU A 14 -53.74 -12.04 -20.68
N TRP A 15 -53.79 -13.09 -19.86
CA TRP A 15 -53.27 -13.04 -18.49
C TRP A 15 -51.76 -12.81 -18.47
N LEU A 16 -51.00 -13.49 -19.33
CA LEU A 16 -49.54 -13.32 -19.46
C LEU A 16 -49.19 -11.90 -19.90
N GLY A 17 -49.88 -11.38 -20.91
CA GLY A 17 -49.71 -10.00 -21.40
C GLY A 17 -50.04 -8.98 -20.32
N TYR A 18 -51.12 -9.17 -19.57
CA TYR A 18 -51.50 -8.30 -18.45
C TYR A 18 -50.48 -8.35 -17.30
N ALA A 19 -50.04 -9.55 -16.91
CA ALA A 19 -49.02 -9.73 -15.88
C ALA A 19 -47.70 -9.07 -16.28
N TRP A 20 -47.29 -9.24 -17.54
CA TRP A 20 -46.11 -8.58 -18.11
C TRP A 20 -46.26 -7.06 -18.09
N MET A 21 -47.37 -6.52 -18.60
CA MET A 21 -47.65 -5.08 -18.61
C MET A 21 -47.61 -4.48 -17.20
N ARG A 22 -48.21 -5.16 -16.22
CA ARG A 22 -48.20 -4.73 -14.82
C ARG A 22 -46.79 -4.75 -14.23
N THR A 23 -46.00 -5.76 -14.57
CA THR A 23 -44.59 -5.88 -14.17
C THR A 23 -43.79 -4.74 -14.78
N LEU A 24 -44.04 -4.41 -16.04
CA LEU A 24 -43.39 -3.35 -16.78
C LEU A 24 -43.64 -1.98 -16.14
N VAL A 25 -44.89 -1.70 -15.75
CA VAL A 25 -45.29 -0.42 -15.14
C VAL A 25 -44.82 -0.28 -13.69
N ARG A 26 -44.82 -1.35 -12.90
CA ARG A 26 -44.50 -1.27 -11.46
C ARG A 26 -43.02 -1.40 -11.14
N ASN A 27 -42.28 -2.23 -11.87
CA ASN A 27 -40.92 -2.60 -11.48
C ASN A 27 -39.85 -1.76 -12.17
N TYR A 28 -40.21 -0.91 -13.13
CA TYR A 28 -39.25 -0.15 -13.92
C TYR A 28 -39.54 1.36 -13.83
N ARG A 29 -38.51 2.14 -13.49
CA ARG A 29 -38.55 3.60 -13.67
C ARG A 29 -38.35 3.91 -15.14
N HIS A 30 -39.44 4.25 -15.81
CA HIS A 30 -39.40 4.64 -17.20
C HIS A 30 -38.75 6.01 -17.35
N THR A 31 -37.71 6.08 -18.17
CA THR A 31 -37.15 7.33 -18.68
C THR A 31 -37.88 7.72 -19.97
N LEU A 32 -37.80 8.99 -20.37
CA LEU A 32 -38.36 9.48 -21.65
C LEU A 32 -37.87 8.64 -22.84
N GLU A 33 -36.62 8.18 -22.80
CA GLU A 33 -36.01 7.32 -23.82
C GLU A 33 -36.67 5.94 -23.86
N SER A 34 -36.84 5.29 -22.71
CA SER A 34 -37.51 3.98 -22.64
C SER A 34 -38.97 4.05 -23.11
N LEU A 35 -39.65 5.17 -22.83
CA LEU A 35 -41.01 5.44 -23.27
C LEU A 35 -41.07 5.63 -24.79
N ALA A 36 -40.10 6.32 -25.38
CA ALA A 36 -40.03 6.50 -26.83
C ALA A 36 -39.83 5.16 -27.56
N ILE A 37 -38.93 4.30 -27.06
CA ILE A 37 -38.67 2.98 -27.66
C ILE A 37 -39.88 2.07 -27.51
N LEU A 38 -40.49 2.01 -26.33
CA LEU A 38 -41.73 1.24 -26.12
C LEU A 38 -42.88 1.78 -26.97
N GLY A 39 -42.98 3.09 -27.12
CA GLY A 39 -43.95 3.74 -28.00
C GLY A 39 -43.75 3.33 -29.46
N LEU A 40 -42.49 3.30 -29.94
CA LEU A 40 -42.15 2.85 -31.29
C LEU A 40 -42.52 1.37 -31.50
N VAL A 41 -42.24 0.52 -30.51
CA VAL A 41 -42.65 -0.90 -30.53
C VAL A 41 -44.17 -1.04 -30.53
N ALA A 42 -44.89 -0.22 -29.76
CA ALA A 42 -46.35 -0.21 -29.73
C ALA A 42 -46.94 0.18 -31.09
N VAL A 43 -46.46 1.28 -31.68
CA VAL A 43 -46.89 1.75 -33.01
C VAL A 43 -46.58 0.69 -34.08
N GLY A 44 -45.37 0.12 -34.06
CA GLY A 44 -44.97 -0.94 -35.00
C GLY A 44 -45.84 -2.19 -34.87
N SER A 45 -46.18 -2.58 -33.64
CA SER A 45 -47.05 -3.73 -33.37
C SER A 45 -48.49 -3.47 -33.85
N LEU A 46 -49.01 -2.26 -33.65
CA LEU A 46 -50.34 -1.86 -34.12
C LEU A 46 -50.42 -1.86 -35.65
N TYR A 47 -49.41 -1.29 -36.31
CA TYR A 47 -49.31 -1.29 -37.77
C TYR A 47 -49.22 -2.70 -38.35
N SER A 48 -48.39 -3.56 -37.74
CA SER A 48 -48.26 -4.97 -38.15
C SER A 48 -49.56 -5.76 -37.93
N GLY A 49 -50.24 -5.56 -36.79
CA GLY A 49 -51.54 -6.17 -36.51
C GLY A 49 -52.61 -5.75 -37.52
N TRP A 50 -52.68 -4.45 -37.84
CA TRP A 50 -53.60 -3.93 -38.85
C TRP A 50 -53.32 -4.51 -40.24
N ARG A 51 -52.05 -4.53 -40.65
CA ARG A 51 -51.62 -5.10 -41.93
C ARG A 51 -51.99 -6.59 -42.02
N THR A 52 -51.71 -7.36 -40.98
CA THR A 52 -52.02 -8.80 -40.92
C THR A 52 -53.54 -9.05 -40.98
N ALA A 53 -54.34 -8.28 -40.24
CA ALA A 53 -55.79 -8.38 -40.29
C ALA A 53 -56.34 -8.05 -41.69
N SER A 54 -55.78 -7.03 -42.34
CA SER A 54 -56.19 -6.64 -43.70
C SER A 54 -55.86 -7.70 -44.76
N SER A 55 -54.78 -8.47 -44.58
CA SER A 55 -54.38 -9.53 -45.51
C SER A 55 -55.15 -10.84 -45.30
N VAL A 56 -55.49 -11.19 -44.06
CA VAL A 56 -56.15 -12.47 -43.74
C VAL A 56 -57.64 -12.44 -44.09
N ALA A 57 -58.30 -11.30 -43.89
CA ALA A 57 -59.76 -11.20 -44.03
C ALA A 57 -60.19 -9.87 -44.67
N PRO A 58 -59.95 -9.67 -45.97
CA PRO A 58 -60.24 -8.40 -46.67
C PRO A 58 -61.73 -8.08 -46.73
N GLU A 59 -62.61 -9.07 -46.70
CA GLU A 59 -64.07 -8.89 -46.83
C GLU A 59 -64.81 -8.69 -45.50
N TRP A 60 -64.11 -8.78 -44.36
CA TRP A 60 -64.78 -8.74 -43.05
C TRP A 60 -65.21 -7.32 -42.66
N SER A 61 -66.24 -7.26 -41.81
CA SER A 61 -66.69 -6.00 -41.22
C SER A 61 -65.55 -5.35 -40.42
N PHE A 62 -65.56 -4.02 -40.38
CA PHE A 62 -64.54 -3.23 -39.69
C PHE A 62 -64.32 -3.69 -38.24
N GLY A 63 -65.40 -4.01 -37.52
CA GLY A 63 -65.33 -4.46 -36.13
C GLY A 63 -64.54 -5.76 -35.95
N LEU A 64 -64.78 -6.76 -36.79
CA LEU A 64 -64.05 -8.03 -36.72
C LEU A 64 -62.58 -7.88 -37.13
N LYS A 65 -62.29 -7.05 -38.13
CA LYS A 65 -60.92 -6.71 -38.53
C LYS A 65 -60.16 -6.01 -37.40
N ALA A 66 -60.79 -5.03 -36.75
CA ALA A 66 -60.20 -4.33 -35.63
C ALA A 66 -59.92 -5.27 -34.45
N ALA A 67 -60.84 -6.21 -34.16
CA ALA A 67 -60.64 -7.20 -33.10
C ALA A 67 -59.41 -8.09 -33.35
N ILE A 68 -59.25 -8.63 -34.57
CA ILE A 68 -58.08 -9.44 -34.94
C ILE A 68 -56.81 -8.58 -34.95
N ALA A 69 -56.87 -7.38 -35.51
CA ALA A 69 -55.72 -6.48 -35.55
C ALA A 69 -55.21 -6.19 -34.14
N LEU A 70 -56.11 -5.94 -33.20
CA LEU A 70 -55.78 -5.60 -31.82
C LEU A 70 -55.21 -6.80 -31.05
N THR A 71 -55.73 -8.01 -31.26
CA THR A 71 -55.19 -9.23 -30.63
C THR A 71 -53.79 -9.55 -31.14
N VAL A 72 -53.57 -9.48 -32.45
CA VAL A 72 -52.24 -9.67 -33.06
C VAL A 72 -51.28 -8.57 -32.61
N ALA A 73 -51.71 -7.31 -32.60
CA ALA A 73 -50.89 -6.20 -32.14
C ALA A 73 -50.48 -6.34 -30.67
N LEU A 74 -51.42 -6.70 -29.79
CA LEU A 74 -51.14 -6.91 -28.37
C LEU A 74 -50.14 -8.07 -28.18
N ALA A 75 -50.28 -9.13 -29.00
CA ALA A 75 -49.39 -10.27 -28.92
C ALA A 75 -47.96 -9.94 -29.34
N LEU A 76 -47.80 -9.28 -30.48
CA LEU A 76 -46.50 -8.81 -30.96
C LEU A 76 -45.88 -7.81 -30.00
N PHE A 77 -46.67 -6.85 -29.49
CA PHE A 77 -46.20 -5.87 -28.53
C PHE A 77 -45.64 -6.53 -27.28
N SER A 78 -46.37 -7.49 -26.69
CA SER A 78 -45.91 -8.19 -25.50
C SER A 78 -44.59 -8.91 -25.73
N LEU A 79 -44.43 -9.59 -26.87
CA LEU A 79 -43.23 -10.35 -27.19
C LEU A 79 -42.02 -9.43 -27.48
N PHE A 80 -42.20 -8.40 -28.31
CA PHE A 80 -41.14 -7.46 -28.62
C PHE A 80 -40.76 -6.60 -27.41
N SER A 81 -41.74 -6.15 -26.61
CA SER A 81 -41.48 -5.43 -25.36
C SER A 81 -40.66 -6.28 -24.40
N TYR A 82 -41.01 -7.56 -24.24
CA TYR A 82 -40.22 -8.51 -23.44
C TYR A 82 -38.78 -8.61 -23.94
N MET A 83 -38.59 -8.87 -25.24
CA MET A 83 -37.26 -9.01 -25.83
C MET A 83 -36.43 -7.73 -25.64
N VAL A 84 -37.01 -6.56 -25.89
CA VAL A 84 -36.34 -5.28 -25.70
C VAL A 84 -35.92 -5.09 -24.24
N VAL A 85 -36.81 -5.37 -23.27
CA VAL A 85 -36.48 -5.23 -21.84
C VAL A 85 -35.39 -6.22 -21.42
N VAL A 86 -35.43 -7.47 -21.90
CA VAL A 86 -34.37 -8.45 -21.59
C VAL A 86 -33.03 -8.02 -22.18
N LEU A 87 -33.02 -7.58 -23.44
CA LEU A 87 -31.81 -7.09 -24.10
C LEU A 87 -31.26 -5.86 -23.39
N TRP A 88 -32.13 -4.96 -22.97
CA TRP A 88 -31.77 -3.76 -22.22
C TRP A 88 -31.21 -4.08 -20.85
N LYS A 89 -31.80 -5.07 -20.15
CA LYS A 89 -31.29 -5.57 -18.88
C LYS A 89 -29.90 -6.16 -19.08
N ALA A 90 -29.70 -7.01 -20.09
CA ALA A 90 -28.41 -7.61 -20.40
C ALA A 90 -27.33 -6.56 -20.75
N PHE A 91 -27.72 -5.51 -21.48
CA PHE A 91 -26.81 -4.42 -21.82
C PHE A 91 -26.44 -3.58 -20.61
N LEU A 92 -27.41 -3.25 -19.75
CA LEU A 92 -27.14 -2.53 -18.51
C LEU A 92 -26.28 -3.36 -17.57
N THR A 93 -26.64 -4.62 -17.31
CA THR A 93 -25.87 -5.50 -16.43
C THR A 93 -24.43 -5.60 -16.89
N ARG A 94 -24.15 -5.68 -18.20
CA ARG A 94 -22.77 -5.70 -18.70
C ARG A 94 -21.95 -4.47 -18.29
N ARG A 95 -22.50 -3.26 -18.40
CA ARG A 95 -21.79 -2.03 -17.97
C ARG A 95 -21.63 -1.98 -16.45
N PHE A 96 -22.62 -2.48 -15.71
CA PHE A 96 -22.54 -2.61 -14.25
C PHE A 96 -21.46 -3.64 -13.87
N ASP A 97 -21.39 -4.78 -14.55
CA ASP A 97 -20.41 -5.84 -14.31
C ASP A 97 -18.99 -5.34 -14.62
N GLU A 98 -18.80 -4.60 -15.72
CA GLU A 98 -17.53 -3.97 -16.07
C GLU A 98 -17.09 -2.91 -15.03
N ALA A 99 -18.03 -2.14 -14.49
CA ALA A 99 -17.73 -1.16 -13.43
C ALA A 99 -17.41 -1.84 -12.10
N VAL A 100 -18.13 -2.92 -11.76
CA VAL A 100 -17.86 -3.70 -10.56
C VAL A 100 -16.52 -4.40 -10.66
N SER A 101 -16.18 -5.00 -11.81
CA SER A 101 -14.88 -5.64 -12.01
C SER A 101 -13.74 -4.64 -11.90
N ALA A 102 -13.89 -3.44 -12.48
CA ALA A 102 -12.88 -2.39 -12.36
C ALA A 102 -12.62 -1.97 -10.90
N LEU A 103 -13.68 -1.87 -10.09
CA LEU A 103 -13.56 -1.58 -8.66
C LEU A 103 -12.95 -2.75 -7.87
N GLU A 104 -13.20 -3.99 -8.27
CA GLU A 104 -12.59 -5.18 -7.67
C GLU A 104 -11.10 -5.27 -8.00
N ASP A 105 -10.71 -4.96 -9.23
CA ASP A 105 -9.30 -4.86 -9.64
C ASP A 105 -8.57 -3.76 -8.85
N GLU A 106 -9.23 -2.61 -8.61
CA GLU A 106 -8.68 -1.54 -7.78
C GLU A 106 -8.51 -1.97 -6.31
N GLU A 107 -9.52 -2.64 -5.72
CA GLU A 107 -9.42 -3.20 -4.36
C GLU A 107 -8.26 -4.21 -4.24
N GLU A 108 -8.11 -5.12 -5.22
CA GLU A 108 -7.02 -6.09 -5.22
C GLU A 108 -5.65 -5.41 -5.35
N SER A 109 -5.53 -4.37 -6.18
CA SER A 109 -4.29 -3.60 -6.32
C SER A 109 -3.84 -2.96 -5.01
N ILE A 110 -4.79 -2.41 -4.25
CA ILE A 110 -4.55 -1.80 -2.94
C ILE A 110 -4.10 -2.86 -1.92
N LEU A 111 -4.75 -4.03 -1.91
CA LEU A 111 -4.37 -5.14 -1.04
C LEU A 111 -2.95 -5.64 -1.32
N ARG A 112 -2.57 -5.78 -2.60
CA ARG A 112 -1.20 -6.15 -3.00
C ARG A 112 -0.17 -5.11 -2.55
N GLN A 113 -0.49 -3.81 -2.66
CA GLN A 113 0.38 -2.76 -2.14
C GLN A 113 0.56 -2.88 -0.63
N LEU A 114 -0.52 -3.08 0.13
CA LEU A 114 -0.47 -3.24 1.59
C LEU A 114 0.36 -4.46 2.00
N GLU A 115 0.22 -5.58 1.30
CA GLU A 115 1.03 -6.78 1.54
C GLU A 115 2.52 -6.51 1.26
N SER A 116 2.84 -5.81 0.17
CA SER A 116 4.22 -5.46 -0.14
C SER A 116 4.87 -4.58 0.94
N MET A 117 4.13 -3.63 1.49
CA MET A 117 4.59 -2.78 2.60
C MET A 117 4.77 -3.57 3.89
N ARG A 118 3.88 -4.52 4.19
CA ARG A 118 4.02 -5.43 5.32
C ARG A 118 5.30 -6.26 5.21
N TRP A 119 5.61 -6.79 4.02
CA TRP A 119 6.85 -7.52 3.77
C TRP A 119 8.09 -6.65 3.91
N GLN A 120 8.06 -5.40 3.44
CA GLN A 120 9.16 -4.46 3.62
C GLN A 120 9.40 -4.14 5.10
N ALA A 121 8.34 -3.91 5.87
CA ALA A 121 8.44 -3.68 7.31
C ALA A 121 9.02 -4.89 8.05
N TYR A 122 8.60 -6.11 7.67
CA TYR A 122 9.14 -7.35 8.24
C TYR A 122 10.64 -7.51 7.97
N ARG A 123 11.09 -7.28 6.73
CA ARG A 123 12.53 -7.34 6.38
C ARG A 123 13.35 -6.33 7.18
N ARG A 124 12.89 -5.08 7.28
CA ARG A 124 13.60 -4.07 8.08
C ARG A 124 13.72 -4.46 9.55
N ALA A 125 12.65 -5.02 10.12
CA ALA A 125 12.69 -5.50 11.50
C ALA A 125 13.70 -6.65 11.68
N GLN A 126 13.78 -7.55 10.69
CA GLN A 126 14.76 -8.63 10.67
C GLN A 126 16.20 -8.10 10.55
N ASP A 127 16.47 -7.16 9.63
CA ASP A 127 17.80 -6.56 9.45
C ASP A 127 18.29 -5.87 10.72
N VAL A 128 17.39 -5.16 11.43
CA VAL A 128 17.69 -4.53 12.72
C VAL A 128 17.97 -5.59 13.79
N SER A 129 17.19 -6.67 13.84
CA SER A 129 17.44 -7.77 14.77
C SER A 129 18.79 -8.44 14.51
N GLU A 130 19.12 -8.74 13.25
CA GLU A 130 20.40 -9.33 12.86
C GLU A 130 21.58 -8.40 13.18
N ALA A 131 21.45 -7.10 12.93
CA ALA A 131 22.47 -6.10 13.27
C ALA A 131 22.69 -5.95 14.79
N VAL A 132 21.67 -6.19 15.61
CA VAL A 132 21.77 -6.20 17.08
C VAL A 132 22.34 -7.52 17.59
N SER A 133 22.07 -8.64 16.90
CA SER A 133 22.56 -9.97 17.26
C SER A 133 24.00 -10.25 16.82
N GLN A 134 24.58 -9.46 15.91
CA GLN A 134 26.00 -9.55 15.59
C GLN A 134 26.83 -9.07 16.79
N PRO A 135 27.68 -9.92 17.40
CA PRO A 135 28.59 -9.48 18.44
C PRO A 135 29.56 -8.46 17.84
N GLU A 136 29.52 -7.23 18.37
CA GLU A 136 30.50 -6.19 18.06
C GLU A 136 31.90 -6.81 18.27
N PRO A 137 32.82 -6.75 17.28
CA PRO A 137 34.16 -7.30 17.44
C PRO A 137 34.76 -6.72 18.73
N PRO A 138 35.45 -7.53 19.56
CA PRO A 138 35.97 -7.07 20.83
C PRO A 138 36.78 -5.80 20.58
N ARG A 139 36.31 -4.67 21.13
CA ARG A 139 37.02 -3.41 21.01
C ARG A 139 38.42 -3.64 21.57
N PRO A 140 39.50 -3.37 20.81
CA PRO A 140 40.85 -3.53 21.31
C PRO A 140 41.00 -2.68 22.56
N ASP A 141 41.37 -3.32 23.67
CA ASP A 141 41.55 -2.66 24.97
C ASP A 141 42.43 -1.42 24.74
N PRO A 142 41.99 -0.20 25.14
CA PRO A 142 42.80 1.00 25.03
C PRO A 142 44.19 0.81 25.67
N GLY A 143 44.31 -0.01 26.71
CA GLY A 143 45.60 -0.39 27.29
C GLY A 143 46.50 -1.20 26.33
N ASP A 144 45.93 -2.10 25.54
CA ASP A 144 46.70 -2.92 24.58
C ASP A 144 47.21 -2.10 23.40
N GLN A 145 46.45 -1.09 22.97
CA GLN A 145 46.89 -0.17 21.91
C GLN A 145 48.08 0.68 22.38
N LEU A 146 48.02 1.18 23.62
CA LEU A 146 49.11 1.98 24.20
C LEU A 146 50.36 1.12 24.46
N LYS A 147 50.21 -0.12 24.92
CA LYS A 147 51.33 -1.07 25.07
C LYS A 147 52.03 -1.33 23.74
N ARG A 148 51.26 -1.62 22.68
CA ARG A 148 51.82 -1.82 21.33
C ARG A 148 52.53 -0.59 20.80
N ALA A 149 52.02 0.62 21.08
CA ALA A 149 52.67 1.86 20.67
C ALA A 149 54.03 2.07 21.38
N VAL A 150 54.11 1.74 22.66
CA VAL A 150 55.37 1.79 23.43
C VAL A 150 56.35 0.74 22.93
N GLU A 151 55.91 -0.52 22.76
CA GLU A 151 56.74 -1.62 22.25
C GLU A 151 57.27 -1.34 20.83
N ALA A 152 56.43 -0.80 19.94
CA ALA A 152 56.83 -0.42 18.59
C ALA A 152 57.89 0.68 18.60
N TRP A 153 57.80 1.65 19.52
CA TRP A 153 58.80 2.70 19.66
C TRP A 153 60.12 2.18 20.24
N GLU A 154 60.04 1.32 21.27
CA GLU A 154 61.20 0.65 21.87
C GLU A 154 61.99 -0.17 20.83
N GLN A 155 61.28 -0.90 19.97
CA GLN A 155 61.88 -1.81 18.98
C GLN A 155 62.24 -1.14 17.64
N GLY A 156 61.85 0.13 17.42
CA GLY A 156 62.01 0.81 16.15
C GLY A 156 63.46 1.21 15.80
N GLY A 157 64.24 0.33 15.17
CA GLY A 157 65.53 0.67 14.55
C GLY A 157 66.77 0.47 15.45
N GLY A 158 67.93 0.99 15.03
CA GLY A 158 69.25 0.68 15.60
C GLY A 158 69.57 1.23 17.00
N ALA A 159 68.63 1.93 17.64
CA ALA A 159 68.80 2.56 18.95
C ALA A 159 67.91 1.96 20.07
N ALA A 160 67.39 0.75 19.86
CA ALA A 160 66.42 0.09 20.76
C ALA A 160 66.85 0.07 22.23
N ARG A 161 68.14 -0.17 22.50
CA ARG A 161 68.68 -0.19 23.88
C ARG A 161 68.58 1.16 24.60
N ILE A 162 68.72 2.27 23.88
CA ILE A 162 68.60 3.62 24.46
C ILE A 162 67.13 3.93 24.73
N ARG A 163 66.24 3.50 23.81
CA ARG A 163 64.79 3.71 23.94
C ARG A 163 64.18 2.89 25.07
N SER A 164 64.59 1.63 25.25
CA SER A 164 64.15 0.82 26.38
C SER A 164 64.59 1.41 27.73
N LEU A 165 65.79 1.97 27.79
CA LEU A 165 66.26 2.68 28.99
C LEU A 165 65.42 3.94 29.26
N LYS A 166 65.06 4.69 28.21
CA LYS A 166 64.17 5.86 28.31
C LYS A 166 62.74 5.49 28.75
N VAL A 167 62.18 4.38 28.28
CA VAL A 167 60.87 3.92 28.75
C VAL A 167 60.91 3.52 30.22
N LEU A 168 61.98 2.87 30.68
CA LEU A 168 62.16 2.55 32.10
C LEU A 168 62.23 3.82 32.96
N GLU A 169 63.02 4.81 32.54
CA GLU A 169 63.06 6.13 33.21
C GLU A 169 61.67 6.77 33.31
N TRP A 170 60.89 6.75 32.23
CA TRP A 170 59.52 7.29 32.26
C TRP A 170 58.57 6.48 33.14
N ARG A 171 58.72 5.14 33.17
CA ARG A 171 57.92 4.29 34.05
C ARG A 171 58.22 4.59 35.52
N ASP A 172 59.49 4.73 35.87
CA ASP A 172 59.93 5.12 37.21
C ASP A 172 59.38 6.51 37.58
N GLU A 173 59.50 7.51 36.68
CA GLU A 173 58.91 8.85 36.86
C GLU A 173 57.38 8.81 37.09
N THR A 174 56.66 7.95 36.37
CA THR A 174 55.19 7.82 36.52
C THR A 174 54.79 7.03 37.76
N GLY A 175 55.67 6.16 38.26
CA GLY A 175 55.47 5.38 39.48
C GLY A 175 55.28 6.26 40.71
N ASP A 176 56.07 7.34 40.79
CA ASP A 176 56.08 8.27 41.92
C ASP A 176 54.97 9.34 41.89
N LYS A 177 54.27 9.51 40.76
CA LYS A 177 53.25 10.56 40.56
C LYS A 177 51.85 10.14 40.98
N THR A 178 51.05 11.08 41.47
CA THR A 178 49.62 10.89 41.72
C THR A 178 48.80 10.91 40.43
N PRO A 179 47.57 10.33 40.40
CA PRO A 179 46.71 10.38 39.21
C PRO A 179 46.39 11.80 38.71
N GLY A 180 46.29 12.77 39.63
CA GLY A 180 46.08 14.18 39.27
C GLY A 180 47.28 14.77 38.53
N GLU A 181 48.49 14.56 39.06
CA GLU A 181 49.74 14.99 38.42
C GLU A 181 49.97 14.31 37.07
N LEU A 182 49.61 13.02 36.94
CA LEU A 182 49.66 12.31 35.66
C LEU A 182 48.74 12.93 34.61
N ARG A 183 47.54 13.38 34.98
CA ARG A 183 46.60 14.04 34.05
C ARG A 183 47.13 15.40 33.59
N ASP A 184 47.69 16.18 34.51
CA ASP A 184 48.27 17.48 34.19
C ASP A 184 49.50 17.33 33.27
N ASP A 185 50.37 16.34 33.54
CA ASP A 185 51.51 16.02 32.69
C ASP A 185 51.10 15.49 31.31
N ILE A 186 50.07 14.65 31.24
CA ILE A 186 49.49 14.20 29.96
C ILE A 186 49.02 15.40 29.14
N ALA A 187 48.32 16.35 29.75
CA ALA A 187 47.85 17.55 29.07
C ALA A 187 49.02 18.46 28.63
N SER A 188 50.10 18.53 29.40
CA SER A 188 51.33 19.26 29.02
C SER A 188 52.01 18.60 27.82
N ILE A 189 52.22 17.28 27.86
CA ILE A 189 52.89 16.51 26.80
C ILE A 189 52.05 16.58 25.50
N GLU A 190 50.72 16.55 25.58
CA GLU A 190 49.85 16.71 24.41
C GLU A 190 50.01 18.07 23.73
N ARG A 191 50.20 19.15 24.50
CA ARG A 191 50.50 20.48 23.96
C ARG A 191 51.88 20.51 23.31
N GLU A 192 52.90 19.95 23.97
CA GLU A 192 54.26 19.85 23.43
C GLU A 192 54.29 19.07 22.10
N ILE A 193 53.52 17.98 21.97
CA ILE A 193 53.39 17.22 20.72
C ILE A 193 52.80 18.08 19.60
N SER A 194 51.84 18.96 19.92
CA SER A 194 51.19 19.83 18.94
C SER A 194 52.07 20.98 18.47
N GLU A 195 53.05 21.39 19.30
CA GLU A 195 53.97 22.49 19.03
C GLU A 195 55.32 22.02 18.45
N GLU A 196 55.66 20.73 18.54
CA GLU A 196 56.93 20.18 18.07
C GLU A 196 56.96 19.95 16.55
N ALA A 197 57.94 20.57 15.89
CA ALA A 197 58.14 20.50 14.44
C ALA A 197 59.05 19.34 14.01
N ASP A 198 59.90 18.84 14.91
CA ASP A 198 60.80 17.70 14.64
C ASP A 198 60.08 16.36 14.81
N GLU A 199 60.05 15.56 13.74
CA GLU A 199 59.42 14.24 13.70
C GLU A 199 60.00 13.26 14.72
N SER A 200 61.32 13.26 14.91
CA SER A 200 61.97 12.32 15.83
C SER A 200 61.63 12.63 17.29
N LYS A 201 61.49 13.92 17.63
CA LYS A 201 61.12 14.36 18.99
C LYS A 201 59.63 14.17 19.23
N ARG A 202 58.81 14.43 18.23
CA ARG A 202 57.37 14.19 18.27
C ARG A 202 57.05 12.72 18.52
N ASP A 203 57.78 11.80 17.90
CA ASP A 203 57.59 10.37 18.13
C ASP A 203 58.07 9.92 19.53
N GLN A 204 59.13 10.53 20.05
CA GLN A 204 59.54 10.35 21.44
C GLN A 204 58.48 10.85 22.44
N LEU A 205 57.89 12.02 22.18
CA LEU A 205 56.82 12.58 23.03
C LEU A 205 55.54 11.72 22.97
N LYS A 206 55.18 11.18 21.80
CA LYS A 206 54.06 10.23 21.67
C LYS A 206 54.28 8.94 22.45
N ALA A 207 55.50 8.40 22.45
CA ALA A 207 55.85 7.24 23.25
C ALA A 207 55.80 7.55 24.75
N ARG A 208 56.30 8.71 25.17
CA ARG A 208 56.19 9.21 26.56
C ARG A 208 54.73 9.36 26.99
N LEU A 209 53.90 9.97 26.14
CA LEU A 209 52.46 10.11 26.36
C LEU A 209 51.78 8.75 26.56
N ALA A 210 52.15 7.74 25.77
CA ALA A 210 51.59 6.40 25.89
C ALA A 210 51.96 5.72 27.22
N VAL A 211 53.19 5.90 27.72
CA VAL A 211 53.61 5.40 29.04
C VAL A 211 52.82 6.09 30.16
N TYR A 212 52.66 7.41 30.10
CA TYR A 212 51.90 8.17 31.11
C TYR A 212 50.41 7.79 31.12
N LYS A 213 49.80 7.58 29.94
CA LYS A 213 48.43 7.08 29.82
C LYS A 213 48.28 5.66 30.37
N LEU A 214 49.26 4.78 30.18
CA LEU A 214 49.26 3.44 30.78
C LEU A 214 49.33 3.49 32.31
N ALA A 215 50.21 4.33 32.87
CA ALA A 215 50.31 4.51 34.32
C ALA A 215 49.01 5.09 34.92
N LEU A 216 48.33 5.98 34.20
CA LEU A 216 47.02 6.50 34.62
C LEU A 216 45.95 5.40 34.61
N ILE A 217 45.89 4.56 33.57
CA ILE A 217 44.95 3.42 33.49
C ILE A 217 45.22 2.38 34.60
N GLU A 218 46.49 2.17 34.98
CA GLU A 218 46.87 1.27 36.05
C GLU A 218 46.47 1.79 37.44
N LYS A 219 46.59 3.10 37.67
CA LYS A 219 46.25 3.76 38.94
C LYS A 219 44.76 4.09 39.08
N GLU A 220 44.08 4.38 37.98
CA GLU A 220 42.65 4.57 37.87
C GLU A 220 42.10 3.65 36.77
N PRO A 221 41.78 2.38 37.10
CA PRO A 221 41.09 1.53 36.13
C PRO A 221 39.80 2.23 35.72
N PRO A 222 39.51 2.36 34.41
CA PRO A 222 38.41 3.18 33.93
C PRO A 222 37.12 2.75 34.65
N GLY A 223 36.66 3.65 35.51
CA GLY A 223 35.37 3.55 36.16
C GLY A 223 34.31 3.31 35.09
N ARG A 224 33.36 2.46 35.42
CA ARG A 224 32.24 1.94 34.62
C ARG A 224 31.36 3.00 33.91
N GLU A 225 31.69 4.28 34.04
CA GLU A 225 30.87 5.45 33.70
C GLU A 225 31.11 6.00 32.29
N GLU A 226 32.21 5.66 31.61
CA GLU A 226 32.41 5.98 30.18
C GLU A 226 31.86 4.89 29.23
N ARG A 227 31.02 3.98 29.77
CA ARG A 227 30.02 3.27 28.96
C ARG A 227 28.82 4.17 28.64
N ALA A 228 29.07 5.45 28.40
CA ALA A 228 28.17 6.29 27.62
C ALA A 228 28.19 5.74 26.19
N ARG A 229 27.45 4.64 26.01
CA ARG A 229 26.89 4.18 24.75
C ARG A 229 26.44 5.49 24.07
N PRO A 230 27.04 5.93 22.95
CA PRO A 230 26.38 6.98 22.19
C PRO A 230 24.98 6.42 21.95
N GLU A 231 23.97 7.09 22.50
CA GLU A 231 22.59 6.79 22.18
C GLU A 231 22.53 6.93 20.65
N ARG A 232 22.67 5.79 19.97
CA ARG A 232 22.30 5.65 18.56
C ARG A 232 20.83 6.03 18.56
N LYS A 233 20.54 7.31 18.31
CA LYS A 233 19.22 7.77 17.92
C LYS A 233 18.78 6.78 16.85
N PRO A 234 17.74 5.97 17.08
CA PRO A 234 17.31 5.03 16.07
C PRO A 234 16.94 5.87 14.83
N PRO A 235 17.54 5.61 13.66
CA PRO A 235 17.23 6.35 12.45
C PRO A 235 15.76 6.19 11.99
N ALA A 236 14.95 5.40 12.70
CA ALA A 236 13.63 4.95 12.28
C ALA A 236 12.45 5.89 12.59
N LYS A 237 12.60 6.93 13.45
CA LYS A 237 11.43 7.75 13.85
C LYS A 237 10.82 8.58 12.71
N ALA A 238 11.64 9.00 11.73
CA ALA A 238 11.15 9.76 10.57
C ALA A 238 10.40 8.85 9.57
N ASP A 239 10.92 7.65 9.32
CA ASP A 239 10.33 6.69 8.38
C ASP A 239 9.07 6.00 8.93
N GLU A 240 8.99 5.75 10.24
CA GLU A 240 7.77 5.22 10.86
C GLU A 240 6.59 6.19 10.76
N GLY A 241 6.84 7.50 10.86
CA GLY A 241 5.83 8.53 10.68
C GLY A 241 5.25 8.53 9.26
N ALA A 242 6.13 8.48 8.26
CA ALA A 242 5.74 8.41 6.85
C ALA A 242 4.97 7.11 6.54
N LEU A 243 5.40 5.97 7.09
CA LEU A 243 4.72 4.68 6.90
C LEU A 243 3.32 4.69 7.52
N ARG A 244 3.16 5.27 8.72
CA ARG A 244 1.86 5.39 9.40
C ARG A 244 0.90 6.31 8.64
N GLN A 245 1.40 7.44 8.13
CA GLN A 245 0.61 8.34 7.27
C GLN A 245 0.15 7.63 6.00
N ARG A 246 1.04 6.87 5.35
CA ARG A 246 0.70 6.10 4.15
C ARG A 246 -0.35 5.01 4.41
N LEU A 247 -0.26 4.31 5.54
CA LEU A 247 -1.26 3.31 5.94
C LEU A 247 -2.63 3.94 6.21
N GLN A 248 -2.68 5.13 6.82
CA GLN A 248 -3.93 5.86 7.03
C GLN A 248 -4.56 6.33 5.71
N GLU A 249 -3.74 6.81 4.78
CA GLU A 249 -4.16 7.21 3.43
C GLU A 249 -4.78 6.02 2.69
N ILE A 250 -4.11 4.88 2.67
CA ILE A 250 -4.61 3.64 2.05
C ILE A 250 -5.90 3.15 2.71
N HIS A 251 -6.00 3.23 4.04
CA HIS A 251 -7.24 2.86 4.72
C HIS A 251 -8.41 3.77 4.33
N ARG A 252 -8.15 5.07 4.16
CA ARG A 252 -9.14 6.04 3.70
C ARG A 252 -9.56 5.77 2.25
N GLU A 253 -8.61 5.48 1.36
CA GLU A 253 -8.88 5.10 -0.02
C GLU A 253 -9.74 3.82 -0.09
N LEU A 254 -9.37 2.78 0.67
CA LEU A 254 -10.13 1.54 0.76
C LEU A 254 -11.56 1.78 1.25
N GLN A 255 -11.76 2.61 2.28
CA GLN A 255 -13.10 2.95 2.75
C GLN A 255 -13.90 3.73 1.71
N SER A 256 -13.27 4.64 0.97
CA SER A 256 -13.93 5.38 -0.10
C SER A 256 -14.35 4.48 -1.26
N ALA A 257 -13.50 3.53 -1.66
CA ALA A 257 -13.81 2.54 -2.68
C ALA A 257 -14.93 1.59 -2.24
N LYS A 258 -14.89 1.11 -0.99
CA LYS A 258 -15.98 0.29 -0.42
C LYS A 258 -17.29 1.06 -0.31
N PHE A 259 -17.22 2.34 0.06
CA PHE A 259 -18.40 3.20 0.10
C PHE A 259 -18.97 3.38 -1.30
N ALA A 260 -18.14 3.70 -2.30
CA ALA A 260 -18.54 3.80 -3.71
C ALA A 260 -19.17 2.51 -4.22
N LYS A 261 -18.56 1.34 -3.96
CA LYS A 261 -19.12 0.01 -4.28
C LYS A 261 -20.49 -0.19 -3.63
N SER A 262 -20.62 0.14 -2.33
CA SER A 262 -21.89 0.00 -1.61
C SER A 262 -22.98 0.96 -2.12
N GLN A 263 -22.60 2.18 -2.50
CA GLN A 263 -23.51 3.18 -3.04
C GLN A 263 -23.95 2.81 -4.45
N TYR A 264 -23.05 2.25 -5.25
CA TYR A 264 -23.33 1.73 -6.58
C TYR A 264 -24.28 0.52 -6.51
N LEU A 265 -24.02 -0.43 -5.59
CA LEU A 265 -24.89 -1.59 -5.33
C LEU A 265 -26.27 -1.19 -4.78
N ARG A 266 -26.37 -0.11 -3.99
CA ARG A 266 -27.64 0.44 -3.51
C ARG A 266 -28.36 1.30 -4.56
N SER A 267 -27.65 1.82 -5.55
CA SER A 267 -28.26 2.61 -6.62
C SER A 267 -29.11 1.68 -7.50
N GLN A 268 -30.43 1.88 -7.48
CA GLN A 268 -31.31 1.15 -8.37
C GLN A 268 -30.90 1.39 -9.82
N VAL A 269 -30.82 0.32 -10.62
CA VAL A 269 -30.54 0.38 -12.06
C VAL A 269 -31.52 1.35 -12.72
N LYS A 270 -31.05 2.57 -13.02
CA LYS A 270 -31.81 3.57 -13.78
C LYS A 270 -31.74 3.18 -15.26
N LEU A 271 -32.89 2.99 -15.90
CA LEU A 271 -33.02 2.73 -17.33
C LEU A 271 -32.81 4.01 -18.16
N GLY A 272 -31.68 4.69 -18.02
CA GLY A 272 -31.34 5.89 -18.80
C GLY A 272 -29.91 5.82 -19.30
N TRP A 273 -29.68 6.17 -20.58
CA TRP A 273 -28.35 6.10 -21.19
C TRP A 273 -27.46 7.30 -20.83
N ARG A 274 -28.05 8.39 -20.33
CA ARG A 274 -27.29 9.58 -19.90
C ARG A 274 -26.85 9.44 -18.45
N SER A 275 -25.56 9.22 -18.28
CA SER A 275 -24.82 9.69 -17.11
C SER A 275 -25.10 11.17 -16.97
N ASP A 276 -25.77 11.59 -15.89
CA ASP A 276 -25.76 12.99 -15.50
C ASP A 276 -24.29 13.41 -15.37
N LYS A 277 -23.88 14.37 -16.19
CA LYS A 277 -22.72 15.21 -15.93
C LYS A 277 -23.16 16.34 -15.01
#